data_AF-A0A1T4N750-F1
#
_entry.id   AF-A0A1T4N750-F1
#
_cell.length_a   1.000
_cell.length_b   1.000
_cell.length_c   1.000
_cell.angle_alpha   90.00
_cell.angle_beta   90.00
_cell.angle_gamma   90.00
#
_symmetry.space_group_name_H-M   'P 1'
#
loop_
_entity.id
_entity.type
_entity.pdbx_description
1 polymer ?
#
loop_
_entity_poly.entity_id
_entity_poly.type
_entity_poly.pdbx_seq_one_letter_code
_entity_poly.pdbx_strand_id
1 'polypeptide(L)'
;MKFKELRKVLSRIDLLSICDYKTLQYYNYVRLSDVAADYDEMEVKGVGLTRSEFYGVSRDNCCTDRKAGPLLFEICLEIVLSDE
;
A
#
# COMPACT_ATOMS: atom_id res chain seq x y z
N MET A 1 8.95 15.34 2.72
CA MET A 1 9.38 14.27 1.78
C MET A 1 8.17 13.89 0.95
N LYS A 2 8.31 13.85 -0.36
CA LYS A 2 7.23 13.44 -1.29
C LYS A 2 7.22 11.92 -1.46
N PHE A 3 6.06 11.34 -1.72
CA PHE A 3 5.94 9.89 -1.87
C PHE A 3 6.81 9.34 -3.00
N LYS A 4 6.99 10.08 -4.11
CA LYS A 4 7.90 9.68 -5.20
C LYS A 4 9.35 9.44 -4.76
N GLU A 5 9.79 10.10 -3.69
CA GLU A 5 11.12 9.92 -3.13
C GLU A 5 11.18 8.61 -2.34
N LEU A 6 10.17 8.34 -1.52
CA LEU A 6 10.02 7.10 -0.76
C LEU A 6 9.80 5.89 -1.67
N ARG A 7 8.94 6.00 -2.69
CA ARG A 7 8.61 4.95 -3.66
C ARG A 7 9.84 4.33 -4.32
N LYS A 8 10.91 5.09 -4.52
CA LYS A 8 12.17 4.60 -5.12
C LYS A 8 12.90 3.59 -4.25
N VAL A 9 12.67 3.61 -2.94
CA VAL A 9 13.35 2.74 -1.95
C VAL A 9 12.44 1.67 -1.37
N LEU A 10 11.13 1.70 -1.66
CA LEU A 10 10.20 0.65 -1.26
C LEU A 10 10.44 -0.64 -2.04
N SER A 11 10.30 -1.80 -1.38
CA SER A 11 10.44 -3.07 -2.06
C SER A 11 9.22 -3.32 -2.95
N ARG A 12 9.46 -3.93 -4.12
CA ARG A 12 8.41 -4.20 -5.12
C ARG A 12 7.41 -5.26 -4.65
N ILE A 13 7.76 -6.04 -3.63
CA ILE A 13 6.98 -7.17 -3.12
C ILE A 13 6.28 -6.86 -1.79
N ASP A 14 6.44 -5.65 -1.25
CA ASP A 14 5.83 -5.29 0.02
C ASP A 14 4.31 -5.14 -0.17
N LEU A 15 3.55 -5.62 0.82
CA LEU A 15 2.16 -5.24 0.99
C LEU A 15 2.12 -3.81 1.53
N LEU A 16 1.35 -2.94 0.89
CA LEU A 16 1.20 -1.55 1.31
C LEU A 16 -0.25 -1.25 1.70
N SER A 17 -0.40 -0.47 2.76
CA SER A 17 -1.64 0.22 3.11
C SER A 17 -1.40 1.72 3.08
N ILE A 18 -2.07 2.42 2.17
CA ILE A 18 -1.96 3.88 2.05
C ILE A 18 -3.15 4.51 2.78
N CYS A 19 -2.86 5.36 3.75
CA CYS A 19 -3.84 6.12 4.51
C CYS A 19 -3.88 7.57 4.02
N ASP A 20 -5.05 8.05 3.65
CA ASP A 20 -5.29 9.47 3.41
C ASP A 20 -5.41 10.19 4.76
N TYR A 21 -4.50 11.13 5.04
CA TYR A 21 -4.42 11.81 6.33
C TYR A 21 -5.68 12.59 6.70
N LYS A 22 -6.41 13.15 5.72
CA LYS A 22 -7.57 14.00 5.97
C LYS A 22 -8.83 13.18 6.23
N THR A 23 -9.03 12.14 5.44
CA THR A 23 -10.23 11.30 5.47
C THR A 23 -10.09 10.05 6.32
N LEU A 24 -8.85 9.70 6.68
CA LEU A 24 -8.48 8.45 7.36
C LEU A 24 -8.92 7.19 6.59
N GLN A 25 -9.08 7.32 5.27
CA GLN A 25 -9.41 6.19 4.40
C GLN A 25 -8.16 5.42 4.01
N TYR A 26 -8.28 4.09 3.98
CA TYR A 26 -7.18 3.19 3.68
C TYR A 26 -7.39 2.51 2.32
N TYR A 27 -6.31 2.41 1.57
CA TYR A 27 -6.24 1.72 0.30
C TYR A 27 -5.11 0.69 0.33
N ASN A 28 -5.46 -0.58 0.18
CA ASN A 28 -4.53 -1.69 0.33
C ASN A 28 -4.06 -2.18 -1.04
N TYR A 29 -2.75 -2.29 -1.22
CA TYR A 29 -2.10 -2.69 -2.46
C TYR A 29 -1.17 -3.87 -2.21
N VAL A 30 -1.35 -4.93 -3.01
CA VAL A 30 -0.50 -6.13 -2.95
C VAL A 30 0.86 -5.91 -3.62
N ARG A 31 0.94 -4.93 -4.54
CA ARG A 31 2.15 -4.61 -5.30
C ARG A 31 2.33 -3.11 -5.37
N LEU A 32 3.57 -2.66 -5.25
CA LEU A 32 3.91 -1.24 -5.42
C LEU A 32 3.53 -0.69 -6.80
N SER A 33 3.54 -1.53 -7.85
CA SER A 33 3.13 -1.16 -9.21
C SER A 33 1.65 -0.82 -9.34
N ASP A 34 0.82 -1.29 -8.41
CA ASP A 34 -0.62 -1.07 -8.43
C ASP A 34 -1.02 0.23 -7.71
N VAL A 35 -0.07 0.84 -6.99
CA VAL A 35 -0.26 2.14 -6.35
C VAL A 35 -0.34 3.22 -7.44
N ALA A 36 -1.39 4.04 -7.41
CA ALA A 36 -1.58 5.10 -8.39
C ALA A 36 -0.41 6.09 -8.43
N ALA A 37 -0.12 6.65 -9.61
CA ALA A 37 0.91 7.68 -9.76
C ALA A 37 0.52 8.99 -9.06
N ASP A 38 -0.77 9.26 -8.87
CA ASP A 38 -1.26 10.49 -8.23
C ASP A 38 -0.74 10.67 -6.79
N TYR A 39 -0.40 9.57 -6.10
CA TYR A 39 0.22 9.62 -4.79
C TYR A 39 1.63 10.22 -4.80
N ASP A 40 2.35 10.21 -5.93
CA ASP A 40 3.77 10.59 -6.01
C ASP A 40 4.05 12.04 -5.57
N GLU A 41 3.09 12.93 -5.78
CA GLU A 41 3.18 14.34 -5.39
C GLU A 41 2.62 14.63 -3.99
N MET A 42 2.07 13.62 -3.31
CA MET A 42 1.62 13.75 -1.92
C MET A 42 2.79 13.73 -0.94
N GLU A 43 2.63 14.45 0.17
CA GLU A 43 3.57 14.45 1.29
C GLU A 43 3.40 13.23 2.17
N VAL A 44 4.52 12.60 2.53
CA VAL A 44 4.54 11.53 3.53
C VAL A 44 4.48 12.15 4.92
N LYS A 45 3.40 11.85 5.66
CA LYS A 45 3.19 12.31 7.05
C LYS A 45 3.60 11.25 8.08
N GLY A 46 3.57 9.98 7.70
CA GLY A 46 3.94 8.87 8.59
C GLY A 46 4.25 7.59 7.82
N VAL A 47 5.10 6.75 8.40
CA VAL A 47 5.41 5.41 7.91
C VAL A 47 5.42 4.47 9.12
N GLY A 48 4.72 3.35 9.01
CA GLY A 48 4.55 2.41 10.11
C GLY A 48 4.30 0.99 9.64
N LEU A 49 4.06 0.09 10.60
CA LEU A 49 3.58 -1.26 10.32
C LEU A 49 2.17 -1.39 10.87
N THR A 50 1.28 -1.98 10.08
CA THR A 50 -0.11 -2.21 10.46
C THR A 50 -0.56 -3.60 10.01
N ARG A 51 -1.68 -4.07 10.57
CA ARG A 51 -2.32 -5.32 10.15
C ARG A 51 -3.56 -4.98 9.34
N SER A 52 -3.59 -5.38 8.08
CA SER A 52 -4.67 -5.00 7.15
C SER A 52 -5.20 -6.18 6.34
N GLU A 53 -6.39 -5.97 5.80
CA GLU A 53 -7.12 -6.91 4.95
C GLU A 53 -6.66 -6.84 3.50
N PHE A 54 -6.23 -7.97 2.93
CA PHE A 54 -5.88 -8.10 1.53
C PHE A 54 -6.68 -9.23 0.87
N TYR A 55 -7.18 -8.96 -0.34
CA TYR A 55 -7.85 -9.95 -1.18
C TYR A 55 -6.89 -10.46 -2.26
N GLY A 56 -6.99 -11.75 -2.61
CA GLY A 56 -6.25 -12.28 -3.76
C GLY A 56 -4.76 -12.55 -3.52
N VAL A 57 -4.31 -12.57 -2.27
CA VAL A 57 -2.93 -12.91 -1.89
C VAL A 57 -2.85 -14.42 -1.68
N SER A 58 -2.06 -15.13 -2.49
CA SER A 58 -1.62 -16.50 -2.19
C SER A 58 -0.15 -16.46 -1.78
N ARG A 59 0.23 -17.23 -0.76
CA ARG A 59 1.61 -17.28 -0.24
C ARG A 59 2.65 -17.73 -1.27
N ASP A 60 2.20 -18.27 -2.41
CA ASP A 60 3.05 -18.82 -3.48
C ASP A 60 3.41 -17.84 -4.60
N ASN A 61 3.16 -16.54 -4.41
CA ASN A 61 3.88 -15.44 -5.07
C ASN A 61 3.85 -15.34 -6.62
N CYS A 62 3.03 -16.10 -7.36
CA CYS A 62 2.98 -15.96 -8.83
C CYS A 62 1.78 -15.18 -9.36
N CYS A 63 0.58 -15.43 -8.84
CA CYS A 63 -0.61 -15.18 -9.65
C CYS A 63 -1.74 -14.59 -8.79
N THR A 64 -2.17 -13.37 -9.11
CA THR A 64 -3.24 -12.66 -8.41
C THR A 64 -4.38 -12.41 -9.38
N ASP A 65 -5.36 -13.31 -9.41
CA ASP A 65 -6.68 -12.96 -9.96
C ASP A 65 -7.42 -12.13 -8.91
N ARG A 66 -7.54 -10.82 -9.19
CA ARG A 66 -7.77 -9.74 -8.21
C ARG A 66 -9.13 -9.73 -7.50
N LYS A 67 -9.98 -10.75 -7.69
CA LYS A 67 -11.34 -10.80 -7.12
C LYS A 67 -11.79 -12.18 -6.63
N ALA A 68 -10.93 -13.20 -6.67
CA ALA A 68 -11.34 -14.58 -6.39
C ALA A 68 -10.45 -15.33 -5.36
N GLY A 69 -9.52 -14.64 -4.69
CA GLY A 69 -8.68 -15.27 -3.66
C GLY A 69 -9.19 -15.03 -2.24
N PRO A 70 -8.68 -15.80 -1.26
CA PRO A 70 -9.08 -15.68 0.14
C PRO A 70 -8.77 -14.28 0.71
N LEU A 71 -9.60 -13.84 1.65
CA LEU A 71 -9.31 -12.69 2.52
C LEU A 71 -8.21 -13.09 3.51
N LEU A 72 -7.13 -12.33 3.57
CA LEU A 72 -6.03 -12.53 4.52
C LEU A 72 -5.76 -11.26 5.33
N PHE A 73 -5.45 -11.46 6.61
CA PHE A 73 -4.98 -10.41 7.52
C PHE A 73 -3.47 -10.52 7.69
N GLU A 74 -2.73 -9.67 7.00
CA GLU A 74 -1.26 -9.69 7.00
C GLU A 74 -0.68 -8.39 7.56
N ILE A 75 0.56 -8.47 8.05
CA ILE A 75 1.34 -7.29 8.43
C ILE A 75 1.82 -6.63 7.14
N CYS A 76 1.63 -5.31 7.04
CA CYS A 76 1.99 -4.52 5.87
C CYS A 76 2.59 -3.17 6.27
N LEU A 77 3.23 -2.52 5.31
CA LEU A 77 3.74 -1.17 5.48
C LEU A 77 2.58 -0.17 5.37
N GLU A 78 2.37 0.60 6.43
CA GLU A 78 1.45 1.73 6.43
C GLU A 78 2.20 2.99 5.97
N ILE A 79 1.61 3.73 5.04
CA ILE A 79 2.11 5.03 4.61
C ILE A 79 0.97 6.04 4.67
N VAL A 80 1.13 7.05 5.52
CA VAL A 80 0.15 8.13 5.68
C VAL A 80 0.54 9.27 4.73
N LEU A 81 -0.34 9.60 3.80
CA LEU A 81 -0.13 10.61 2.77
C LEU A 81 -1.10 11.78 2.93
N SER A 82 -0.64 12.98 2.57
CA SER A 82 -1.49 14.18 2.48
C SER A 82 -1.08 15.03 1.27
N ASP A 83 -2.06 15.70 0.67
CA ASP A 83 -1.88 16.69 -0.40
C ASP A 83 -1.51 18.10 0.11
N GLU A 84 -1.50 18.31 1.44
CA GLU A 84 -1.23 19.60 2.13
C GLU A 84 -0.02 19.54 3.06
#